data_AF-A0A8H7Q555-F1
#
_entry.id   AF-A0A8H7Q555-F1
#
_cell.length_a   1.000
_cell.length_b   1.000
_cell.length_c   1.000
_cell.angle_alpha   90.00
_cell.angle_beta   90.00
_cell.angle_gamma   90.00
#
_symmetry.space_group_name_H-M   'P 1'
#
loop_
_entity.id
_entity.type
_entity.pdbx_description
1 polymer ?
#
loop_
_entity_poly.entity_id
_entity_poly.type
_entity_poly.pdbx_seq_one_letter_code
_entity_poly.pdbx_strand_id
1 'polypeptide(L)'
;MANNKLHVRLNERVEEYKLTPEEVAAIDKARGQLSSYTTFGGFAGAAVGAFLGVRRRFSPWASFALAGGGFLIGTQMGLVSGALAGVNTIKTLPNSEHLMNLVRDVQNEILAEKGFKRDSPTSPPRRMSPAERESELRNYQHGNQLGKKQDENGEFMSEDDSLTDNSGIERPFEETDAAPRRRVTGYTQRQQPETEAGQEEDESNANYDGRRGAWEKIRSENLPNDRPTWAKLREQAHKQKAGQESSGAAQDNDTMTSTQLQSDSIPRTREEMEQVSQRSRKNKYGDPVD
;
A
#
# COMPACT_ATOMS: atom_id res chain seq x y z
N MET A 1 -29.40 -2.81 -0.36
CA MET A 1 -29.74 -3.72 -1.48
C MET A 1 -28.53 -4.18 -2.32
N ALA A 2 -27.40 -3.47 -2.38
CA ALA A 2 -26.24 -3.85 -3.18
C ALA A 2 -25.72 -5.29 -2.90
N ASN A 3 -25.41 -5.62 -1.63
CA ASN A 3 -24.85 -6.91 -1.23
C ASN A 3 -25.57 -8.15 -1.81
N ASN A 4 -26.90 -8.13 -1.94
CA ASN A 4 -27.65 -9.27 -2.47
C ASN A 4 -27.34 -9.52 -3.95
N LYS A 5 -27.07 -8.48 -4.75
CA LYS A 5 -26.71 -8.62 -6.17
C LYS A 5 -25.33 -9.27 -6.33
N LEU A 6 -24.38 -8.88 -5.49
CA LEU A 6 -23.04 -9.47 -5.43
C LEU A 6 -23.10 -10.96 -5.06
N HIS A 7 -23.89 -11.32 -4.03
CA HIS A 7 -24.06 -12.74 -3.65
C HIS A 7 -24.72 -13.59 -4.76
N VAL A 8 -25.70 -13.05 -5.47
CA VAL A 8 -26.34 -13.76 -6.60
C VAL A 8 -25.33 -14.01 -7.73
N ARG A 9 -24.58 -12.99 -8.17
CA ARG A 9 -23.54 -13.17 -9.21
C ARG A 9 -22.43 -14.12 -8.79
N LEU A 10 -22.02 -14.10 -7.51
CA LEU A 10 -21.03 -15.05 -7.00
C LEU A 10 -21.55 -16.49 -7.09
N ASN A 11 -22.82 -16.73 -6.77
CA ASN A 11 -23.41 -18.05 -6.92
C ASN A 11 -23.49 -18.46 -8.40
N GLU A 12 -23.92 -17.57 -9.29
CA GLU A 12 -23.94 -17.80 -10.75
C GLU A 12 -22.52 -18.18 -11.27
N ARG A 13 -21.47 -17.45 -10.85
CA ARG A 13 -20.07 -17.77 -11.17
C ARG A 13 -19.60 -19.11 -10.61
N VAL A 14 -20.01 -19.46 -9.39
CA VAL A 14 -19.67 -20.75 -8.76
C VAL A 14 -20.36 -21.91 -9.50
N GLU A 15 -21.60 -21.72 -9.96
CA GLU A 15 -22.32 -22.69 -10.79
C GLU A 15 -21.70 -22.84 -12.19
N GLU A 16 -21.28 -21.74 -12.84
CA GLU A 16 -20.56 -21.77 -14.12
C GLU A 16 -19.28 -22.63 -14.06
N TYR A 17 -18.55 -22.58 -12.94
CA TYR A 17 -17.24 -23.22 -12.78
C TYR A 17 -17.31 -24.72 -12.47
N LYS A 18 -18.51 -25.31 -12.29
CA LYS A 18 -18.74 -26.76 -12.05
C LYS A 18 -17.75 -27.39 -11.06
N LEU A 19 -17.60 -26.77 -9.89
CA LEU A 19 -16.66 -27.21 -8.85
C LEU A 19 -16.81 -28.71 -8.55
N THR A 20 -15.68 -29.41 -8.55
CA THR A 20 -15.60 -30.80 -8.12
C THR A 20 -15.86 -30.90 -6.60
N PRO A 21 -16.36 -32.04 -6.08
CA PRO A 21 -16.60 -32.19 -4.64
C PRO A 21 -15.32 -32.03 -3.80
N GLU A 22 -14.14 -32.32 -4.38
CA GLU A 22 -12.84 -32.12 -3.72
C GLU A 22 -12.49 -30.63 -3.59
N GLU A 23 -12.73 -29.83 -4.64
CA GLU A 23 -12.56 -28.37 -4.60
C GLU A 23 -13.50 -27.72 -3.59
N VAL A 24 -14.77 -28.14 -3.53
CA VAL A 24 -15.75 -27.66 -2.53
C VAL A 24 -15.27 -27.98 -1.12
N ALA A 25 -14.84 -29.22 -0.85
CA ALA A 25 -14.32 -29.62 0.45
C ALA A 25 -13.06 -28.82 0.87
N ALA A 26 -12.19 -28.47 -0.08
CA ALA A 26 -11.03 -27.63 0.18
C ALA A 26 -11.39 -26.16 0.45
N ILE A 27 -12.40 -25.61 -0.25
CA ILE A 27 -12.93 -24.26 0.02
C ILE A 27 -13.54 -24.20 1.42
N ASP A 28 -14.35 -25.19 1.81
CA ASP A 28 -14.93 -25.25 3.15
C ASP A 28 -13.86 -25.41 4.24
N LYS A 29 -12.83 -26.23 3.98
CA LYS A 29 -11.66 -26.35 4.88
C LYS A 29 -10.89 -25.03 4.99
N ALA A 30 -10.67 -24.31 3.88
CA ALA A 30 -10.03 -23.00 3.87
C ALA A 30 -10.87 -21.94 4.60
N ARG A 31 -12.21 -21.97 4.47
CA ARG A 31 -13.15 -21.12 5.23
C ARG A 31 -13.10 -21.42 6.73
N GLY A 32 -13.07 -22.70 7.10
CA GLY A 32 -12.92 -23.14 8.49
C GLY A 32 -11.59 -22.70 9.10
N GLN A 33 -10.49 -22.81 8.35
CA GLN A 33 -9.18 -22.27 8.73
C GLN A 33 -9.23 -20.75 8.90
N LEU A 34 -9.73 -20.00 7.91
CA LEU A 34 -9.82 -18.55 7.96
C LEU A 34 -10.61 -18.08 9.20
N SER A 35 -11.77 -18.68 9.46
CA SER A 35 -12.59 -18.37 10.64
C SER A 35 -11.85 -18.69 11.94
N SER A 36 -11.17 -19.85 12.01
CA SER A 36 -10.41 -20.29 13.18
C SER A 36 -9.24 -19.37 13.49
N TYR A 37 -8.40 -19.04 12.48
CA TYR A 37 -7.26 -18.14 12.64
C TYR A 37 -7.67 -16.70 12.94
N THR A 38 -8.77 -16.21 12.35
CA THR A 38 -9.33 -14.89 12.65
C THR A 38 -9.81 -14.78 14.09
N THR A 39 -10.52 -15.81 14.56
CA THR A 39 -11.05 -15.89 15.93
C THR A 39 -9.92 -16.06 16.95
N PHE A 40 -8.98 -16.98 16.69
CA PHE A 40 -7.80 -17.19 17.53
C PHE A 40 -6.90 -15.95 17.58
N GLY A 41 -6.65 -15.31 16.44
CA GLY A 41 -5.90 -14.06 16.37
C GLY A 41 -6.55 -12.95 17.20
N GLY A 42 -7.87 -12.79 17.09
CA GLY A 42 -8.64 -11.86 17.91
C GLY A 42 -8.50 -12.15 19.41
N PHE A 43 -8.73 -13.38 19.86
CA PHE A 43 -8.58 -13.74 21.27
C PHE A 43 -7.14 -13.63 21.79
N ALA A 44 -6.13 -13.99 20.99
CA ALA A 44 -4.73 -13.83 21.34
C ALA A 44 -4.35 -12.35 21.48
N GLY A 45 -4.77 -11.50 20.54
CA GLY A 45 -4.59 -10.05 20.62
C GLY A 45 -5.30 -9.42 21.82
N ALA A 46 -6.52 -9.87 22.13
CA ALA A 46 -7.26 -9.44 23.31
C ALA A 46 -6.56 -9.84 24.62
N ALA A 47 -6.04 -11.07 24.70
CA ALA A 47 -5.29 -11.56 25.86
C ALA A 47 -3.99 -10.79 26.08
N VAL A 48 -3.24 -10.48 25.02
CA VAL A 48 -2.05 -9.62 25.08
C VAL A 48 -2.42 -8.20 25.54
N GLY A 49 -3.51 -7.63 25.02
CA GLY A 49 -4.00 -6.32 25.43
C GLY A 49 -4.42 -6.27 26.91
N ALA A 50 -5.17 -7.28 27.38
CA ALA A 50 -5.56 -7.41 28.78
C ALA A 50 -4.34 -7.57 29.70
N PHE A 51 -3.37 -8.41 29.33
CA PHE A 51 -2.12 -8.60 30.08
C PHE A 51 -1.31 -7.30 30.19
N LEU A 52 -1.20 -6.53 29.11
CA LEU A 52 -0.54 -5.21 29.14
C LEU A 52 -1.28 -4.21 30.04
N GLY A 53 -2.62 -4.22 30.02
CA GLY A 53 -3.45 -3.39 30.89
C GLY A 53 -3.22 -3.67 32.38
N VAL A 54 -3.23 -4.95 32.76
CA VAL A 54 -2.93 -5.40 34.14
C VAL A 54 -1.49 -5.04 34.52
N ARG A 55 -0.50 -5.31 33.65
CA ARG A 55 0.91 -5.02 33.91
C ARG A 55 1.19 -3.52 34.15
N ARG A 56 0.46 -2.62 33.48
CA ARG A 56 0.56 -1.16 33.69
C ARG A 56 -0.43 -0.58 34.70
N ARG A 57 -1.25 -1.40 35.37
CA ARG A 57 -2.29 -0.96 36.33
C ARG A 57 -3.21 0.11 35.76
N PHE A 58 -3.60 -0.03 34.49
CA PHE A 58 -4.57 0.88 33.88
C PHE A 58 -5.95 0.74 34.54
N SER A 59 -6.78 1.78 34.42
CA SER A 59 -8.17 1.71 34.88
C SER A 59 -8.91 0.57 34.17
N PRO A 60 -9.99 0.01 34.77
CA PRO A 60 -10.74 -1.09 34.15
C PRO A 60 -11.21 -0.75 32.73
N TRP A 61 -11.74 0.47 32.52
CA TRP A 61 -12.17 0.97 31.21
C TRP A 61 -11.03 1.06 30.19
N ALA A 62 -9.86 1.58 30.59
CA ALA A 62 -8.69 1.61 29.72
C ALA A 62 -8.17 0.20 29.40
N SER A 63 -8.27 -0.75 30.34
CA SER A 63 -7.91 -2.15 30.11
C SER A 63 -8.87 -2.85 29.14
N PHE A 64 -10.18 -2.60 29.25
CA PHE A 64 -11.17 -3.07 28.27
C PHE A 64 -10.95 -2.46 26.87
N ALA A 65 -10.64 -1.16 26.79
CA ALA A 65 -10.32 -0.50 25.52
C ALA A 65 -9.05 -1.10 24.89
N LEU A 66 -8.01 -1.40 25.68
CA LEU A 66 -6.76 -2.00 25.21
C LEU A 66 -6.96 -3.46 24.78
N ALA A 67 -7.77 -4.23 25.50
CA ALA A 67 -8.17 -5.58 25.09
C ALA A 67 -9.01 -5.56 23.79
N GLY A 68 -9.94 -4.61 23.64
CA GLY A 68 -10.72 -4.42 22.41
C GLY A 68 -9.89 -4.00 21.21
N GLY A 69 -8.94 -3.06 21.39
CA GLY A 69 -7.97 -2.68 20.36
C GLY A 69 -7.05 -3.84 19.99
N GLY A 70 -6.58 -4.60 20.99
CA GLY A 70 -5.81 -5.82 20.79
C GLY A 70 -6.58 -6.89 20.01
N PHE A 71 -7.88 -7.07 20.29
CA PHE A 71 -8.76 -7.94 19.53
C PHE A 71 -8.79 -7.54 18.05
N LEU A 72 -9.10 -6.27 17.75
CA LEU A 72 -9.22 -5.80 16.35
C LEU A 72 -7.91 -5.97 15.55
N ILE A 73 -6.76 -5.66 16.15
CA ILE A 73 -5.44 -5.87 15.52
C ILE A 73 -5.16 -7.37 15.32
N GLY A 74 -5.44 -8.18 16.35
CA GLY A 74 -5.30 -9.63 16.31
C GLY A 74 -6.18 -10.30 15.26
N THR A 75 -7.43 -9.83 15.09
CA THR A 75 -8.36 -10.26 14.04
C THR A 75 -7.80 -9.97 12.65
N GLN A 76 -7.19 -8.80 12.42
CA GLN A 76 -6.57 -8.49 11.11
C GLN A 76 -5.36 -9.39 10.82
N MET A 77 -4.48 -9.61 11.78
CA MET A 77 -3.37 -10.57 11.62
C MET A 77 -3.87 -12.01 11.43
N GLY A 78 -4.93 -12.41 12.15
CA GLY A 78 -5.59 -13.69 12.02
C GLY A 78 -6.24 -13.91 10.64
N LEU A 79 -6.84 -12.87 10.06
CA LEU A 79 -7.36 -12.90 8.68
C LEU A 79 -6.24 -13.12 7.66
N VAL A 80 -5.12 -12.40 7.77
CA VAL A 80 -3.97 -12.57 6.85
C VAL A 80 -3.35 -13.95 6.99
N SER A 81 -3.11 -14.42 8.21
CA SER A 81 -2.58 -15.77 8.48
C SER A 81 -3.52 -16.87 7.99
N GLY A 82 -4.82 -16.75 8.29
CA GLY A 82 -5.85 -17.67 7.84
C GLY A 82 -6.02 -17.70 6.32
N ALA A 83 -5.90 -16.55 5.64
CA ALA A 83 -5.91 -16.48 4.18
C ALA A 83 -4.69 -17.18 3.57
N LEU A 84 -3.49 -17.00 4.14
CA LEU A 84 -2.28 -17.72 3.70
C LEU A 84 -2.41 -19.24 3.91
N ALA A 85 -2.96 -19.68 5.04
CA ALA A 85 -3.23 -21.10 5.32
C ALA A 85 -4.27 -21.68 4.34
N GLY A 86 -5.35 -20.93 4.04
CA GLY A 86 -6.37 -21.31 3.07
C GLY A 86 -5.81 -21.42 1.64
N VAL A 87 -5.01 -20.44 1.20
CA VAL A 87 -4.30 -20.49 -0.09
C VAL A 87 -3.34 -21.68 -0.16
N ASN A 88 -2.64 -22.00 0.92
CA ASN A 88 -1.77 -23.17 0.95
C ASN A 88 -2.57 -24.48 0.86
N THR A 89 -3.73 -24.56 1.52
CA THR A 89 -4.66 -25.69 1.39
C THR A 89 -5.16 -25.84 -0.05
N ILE A 90 -5.58 -24.76 -0.71
CA ILE A 90 -5.99 -24.78 -2.13
C ILE A 90 -4.85 -25.26 -3.03
N LYS A 91 -3.62 -24.80 -2.81
CA LYS A 91 -2.43 -25.22 -3.58
C LYS A 91 -2.10 -26.70 -3.49
N THR A 92 -2.54 -27.41 -2.45
CA THR A 92 -2.33 -28.87 -2.34
C THR A 92 -3.26 -29.70 -3.23
N LEU A 93 -4.29 -29.09 -3.83
CA LEU A 93 -5.16 -29.79 -4.78
C LEU A 93 -4.48 -29.94 -6.16
N PRO A 94 -4.70 -31.08 -6.85
CA PRO A 94 -4.47 -31.14 -8.29
C PRO A 94 -5.37 -30.12 -8.98
N ASN A 95 -4.84 -29.39 -9.97
CA ASN A 95 -5.53 -28.32 -10.71
C ASN A 95 -5.91 -27.05 -9.91
N SER A 96 -5.15 -26.73 -8.85
CA SER A 96 -5.37 -25.52 -8.02
C SER A 96 -5.32 -24.17 -8.75
N GLU A 97 -4.77 -24.10 -9.97
CA GLU A 97 -4.73 -22.88 -10.79
C GLU A 97 -6.12 -22.37 -11.16
N HIS A 98 -7.07 -23.28 -11.44
CA HIS A 98 -8.44 -22.95 -11.80
C HIS A 98 -9.16 -22.21 -10.67
N LEU A 99 -9.12 -22.77 -9.45
CA LEU A 99 -9.60 -22.13 -8.23
C LEU A 99 -8.89 -20.80 -7.95
N MET A 100 -7.59 -20.72 -8.16
CA MET A 100 -6.83 -19.48 -7.89
C MET A 100 -7.25 -18.34 -8.83
N ASN A 101 -7.61 -18.65 -10.07
CA ASN A 101 -8.15 -17.68 -11.02
C ASN A 101 -9.58 -17.27 -10.65
N LEU A 102 -10.46 -18.22 -10.30
CA LEU A 102 -11.80 -17.91 -9.78
C LEU A 102 -11.74 -16.98 -8.55
N VAL A 103 -10.87 -17.28 -7.57
CA VAL A 103 -10.68 -16.43 -6.38
C VAL A 103 -10.19 -15.03 -6.74
N ARG A 104 -9.31 -14.89 -7.74
CA ARG A 104 -8.85 -13.57 -8.23
C ARG A 104 -9.98 -12.81 -8.92
N ASP A 105 -10.78 -13.46 -9.74
CA ASP A 105 -11.90 -12.83 -10.45
C ASP A 105 -12.98 -12.35 -9.47
N VAL A 106 -13.29 -13.17 -8.46
CA VAL A 106 -14.15 -12.82 -7.31
C VAL A 106 -13.60 -11.61 -6.54
N GLN A 107 -12.30 -11.60 -6.21
CA GLN A 107 -11.68 -10.46 -5.54
C GLN A 107 -11.72 -9.19 -6.40
N ASN A 108 -11.49 -9.31 -7.70
CA ASN A 108 -11.56 -8.20 -8.65
C ASN A 108 -12.99 -7.66 -8.79
N GLU A 109 -14.02 -8.50 -8.78
CA GLU A 109 -15.42 -8.05 -8.81
C GLU A 109 -15.81 -7.33 -7.50
N ILE A 110 -15.43 -7.87 -6.33
CA ILE A 110 -15.65 -7.23 -5.02
C ILE A 110 -14.95 -5.86 -4.95
N LEU A 111 -13.73 -5.73 -5.51
CA LEU A 111 -13.01 -4.45 -5.57
C LEU A 111 -13.65 -3.47 -6.56
N ALA A 112 -14.09 -3.96 -7.73
CA ALA A 112 -14.77 -3.15 -8.73
C ALA A 112 -16.11 -2.59 -8.22
N GLU A 113 -16.91 -3.38 -7.49
CA GLU A 113 -18.17 -2.89 -6.89
C GLU A 113 -17.92 -1.83 -5.79
N LYS A 114 -16.77 -1.92 -5.09
CA LYS A 114 -16.33 -0.87 -4.15
C LYS A 114 -15.73 0.37 -4.85
N GLY A 115 -15.76 0.45 -6.18
CA GLY A 115 -15.20 1.56 -6.95
C GLY A 115 -13.67 1.55 -7.09
N PHE A 116 -12.98 0.55 -6.54
CA PHE A 116 -11.53 0.41 -6.68
C PHE A 116 -11.19 -0.21 -8.04
N LYS A 117 -11.16 0.63 -9.08
CA LYS A 117 -10.50 0.28 -10.35
C LYS A 117 -9.01 0.10 -10.08
N ARG A 118 -8.57 -1.16 -10.01
CA ARG A 118 -7.17 -1.50 -9.78
C ARG A 118 -6.41 -1.39 -11.10
N ASP A 119 -6.02 -0.16 -11.46
CA ASP A 119 -5.15 0.17 -12.59
C ASP A 119 -3.69 -0.28 -12.31
N SER A 120 -3.53 -1.58 -12.03
CA SER A 120 -2.26 -2.23 -11.82
C SER A 120 -1.68 -2.62 -13.19
N PRO A 121 -0.50 -2.11 -13.58
CA PRO A 121 0.07 -2.30 -14.92
C PRO A 121 0.48 -3.76 -15.22
N THR A 122 0.46 -4.64 -14.21
CA THR A 122 0.77 -6.08 -14.35
C THR A 122 -0.47 -6.95 -14.57
N SER A 123 -1.67 -6.37 -14.51
CA SER A 123 -2.93 -7.08 -14.74
C SER A 123 -3.24 -7.04 -16.24
N PRO A 124 -3.47 -8.18 -16.92
CA PRO A 124 -3.97 -8.13 -18.30
C PRO A 124 -5.31 -7.36 -18.32
N PRO A 125 -5.56 -6.53 -19.35
CA PRO A 125 -6.77 -5.71 -19.40
C PRO A 125 -8.01 -6.60 -19.30
N ARG A 126 -8.82 -6.38 -18.25
CA ARG A 126 -10.04 -7.16 -17.99
C ARG A 126 -10.92 -7.12 -19.23
N ARG A 127 -11.39 -8.30 -19.68
CA ARG A 127 -12.42 -8.37 -20.71
C ARG A 127 -13.68 -7.69 -20.16
N MET A 128 -13.93 -6.48 -20.61
CA MET A 128 -15.11 -5.68 -20.28
C MET A 128 -16.37 -6.47 -20.58
N SER A 129 -17.28 -6.58 -19.60
CA SER A 129 -18.54 -7.27 -19.81
C SER A 129 -19.42 -6.51 -20.83
N PRO A 130 -20.35 -7.18 -21.52
CA PRO A 130 -21.24 -6.50 -22.48
C PRO A 130 -22.00 -5.32 -21.86
N ALA A 131 -22.48 -5.49 -20.62
CA ALA A 131 -23.18 -4.44 -19.87
C ALA A 131 -22.27 -3.26 -19.47
N GLU A 132 -21.02 -3.51 -19.06
CA GLU A 132 -20.06 -2.43 -18.81
C GLU A 132 -19.75 -1.67 -20.10
N ARG A 133 -19.52 -2.37 -21.22
CA ARG A 133 -19.27 -1.76 -22.53
C ARG A 133 -20.42 -0.86 -22.97
N GLU A 134 -21.66 -1.30 -22.78
CA GLU A 134 -22.85 -0.51 -23.12
C GLU A 134 -22.99 0.73 -22.22
N SER A 135 -22.70 0.60 -20.92
CA SER A 135 -22.67 1.75 -20.00
C SER A 135 -21.55 2.76 -20.32
N GLU A 136 -20.38 2.29 -20.73
CA GLU A 136 -19.24 3.13 -21.08
C GLU A 136 -19.48 3.87 -22.40
N LEU A 137 -20.00 3.18 -23.43
CA LEU A 137 -20.46 3.79 -24.68
C LEU A 137 -21.48 4.90 -24.44
N ARG A 138 -22.44 4.68 -23.54
CA ARG A 138 -23.45 5.69 -23.16
C ARG A 138 -22.80 6.90 -22.47
N ASN A 139 -21.78 6.69 -21.65
CA ASN A 139 -21.05 7.77 -20.98
C ASN A 139 -20.21 8.58 -21.99
N TYR A 140 -19.57 7.93 -22.97
CA TYR A 140 -18.88 8.60 -24.07
C TYR A 140 -19.82 9.44 -24.96
N GLN A 141 -21.05 8.98 -25.21
CA GLN A 141 -22.04 9.78 -25.95
C GLN A 141 -22.48 11.04 -25.19
N HIS A 142 -22.60 10.99 -23.86
CA HIS A 142 -23.01 12.16 -23.07
C HIS A 142 -21.86 13.11 -22.71
N GLY A 143 -20.62 12.62 -22.59
CA GLY A 143 -19.47 13.43 -22.16
C GLY A 143 -19.11 14.60 -23.09
N ASN A 144 -19.48 14.54 -24.37
CA ASN A 144 -19.09 15.54 -25.37
C ASN A 144 -19.93 16.83 -25.40
N GLN A 145 -20.94 17.00 -24.54
CA GLN A 145 -21.79 18.22 -24.51
C GLN A 145 -21.52 19.18 -23.32
N LEU A 146 -20.76 18.77 -22.31
CA LEU A 146 -20.56 19.54 -21.07
C LEU A 146 -19.30 20.44 -21.05
N GLY A 147 -18.58 20.56 -22.17
CA GLY A 147 -17.28 21.27 -22.25
C GLY A 147 -17.25 22.60 -23.01
N LYS A 148 -18.39 23.26 -23.30
CA LYS A 148 -18.42 24.42 -24.22
C LYS A 148 -19.34 25.62 -23.88
N LYS A 149 -19.94 25.65 -22.69
CA LYS A 149 -20.61 26.80 -22.06
C LYS A 149 -20.39 26.58 -20.57
N GLN A 150 -19.66 27.36 -19.79
CA GLN A 150 -19.47 28.81 -19.62
C GLN A 150 -17.94 29.01 -19.36
N ASP A 151 -17.26 30.09 -19.75
CA ASP A 151 -17.26 31.40 -19.09
C ASP A 151 -16.61 32.45 -20.04
N GLU A 152 -17.35 33.51 -20.40
CA GLU A 152 -16.77 34.75 -20.96
C GLU A 152 -17.21 36.02 -20.20
N ASN A 153 -18.19 35.90 -19.29
CA ASN A 153 -18.65 36.99 -18.43
C ASN A 153 -18.16 36.72 -17.01
N GLY A 154 -17.09 37.39 -16.61
CA GLY A 154 -16.58 37.29 -15.25
C GLY A 154 -17.48 38.02 -14.27
N GLU A 155 -18.02 37.30 -13.29
CA GLU A 155 -18.55 37.88 -12.06
C GLU A 155 -18.22 36.95 -10.90
N PHE A 156 -17.17 37.30 -10.15
CA PHE A 156 -16.65 36.50 -9.04
C PHE A 156 -17.55 36.74 -7.81
N MET A 157 -18.70 36.05 -7.75
CA MET A 157 -19.58 36.13 -6.59
C MET A 157 -18.94 35.43 -5.39
N SER A 158 -18.33 36.23 -4.52
CA SER A 158 -17.83 35.83 -3.21
C SER A 158 -18.84 36.17 -2.11
N GLU A 159 -19.92 35.40 -2.06
CA GLU A 159 -20.96 35.40 -1.00
C GLU A 159 -21.33 33.91 -0.81
N ASP A 160 -21.18 33.26 0.35
CA ASP A 160 -21.72 33.62 1.66
C ASP A 160 -20.90 32.92 2.78
N ASP A 161 -20.50 33.68 3.80
CA ASP A 161 -19.85 33.22 5.02
C ASP A 161 -20.79 33.51 6.19
N SER A 162 -21.75 32.61 6.46
CA SER A 162 -22.67 32.77 7.60
C SER A 162 -23.16 31.45 8.26
N LEU A 163 -22.46 31.11 9.35
CA LEU A 163 -23.03 30.78 10.68
C LEU A 163 -24.07 29.64 10.85
N THR A 164 -23.66 28.54 11.50
CA THR A 164 -24.08 28.10 12.87
C THR A 164 -23.39 26.75 13.17
N ASP A 165 -22.58 26.56 14.23
CA ASP A 165 -22.82 26.64 15.69
C ASP A 165 -23.87 25.59 16.18
N ASN A 166 -23.69 24.75 17.21
CA ASN A 166 -22.65 24.61 18.26
C ASN A 166 -22.65 23.16 18.80
N SER A 167 -21.52 22.61 19.28
CA SER A 167 -21.47 21.81 20.54
C SER A 167 -20.05 21.37 20.94
N GLY A 168 -19.40 22.22 21.73
CA GLY A 168 -18.48 21.88 22.83
C GLY A 168 -17.57 20.65 22.73
N ILE A 169 -16.30 20.89 22.37
CA ILE A 169 -15.16 20.17 22.98
C ILE A 169 -14.16 21.21 23.47
N GLU A 170 -14.25 21.57 24.76
CA GLU A 170 -13.22 22.35 25.42
C GLU A 170 -11.94 21.51 25.55
N ARG A 171 -10.84 22.01 24.98
CA ARG A 171 -9.48 21.62 25.34
C ARG A 171 -8.62 22.88 25.40
N PRO A 172 -8.26 23.38 26.60
CA PRO A 172 -7.17 24.34 26.70
C PRO A 172 -5.87 23.60 26.33
N PHE A 173 -5.29 23.96 25.19
CA PHE A 173 -3.90 23.60 24.88
C PHE A 173 -3.06 24.87 25.05
N GLU A 174 -1.98 24.75 25.82
CA GLU A 174 -1.28 25.89 26.39
C GLU A 174 -0.57 26.76 25.34
N GLU A 175 -0.64 28.06 25.59
CA GLU A 175 0.02 29.11 24.85
C GLU A 175 1.55 29.04 25.07
N THR A 176 2.32 28.84 24.01
CA THR A 176 3.79 28.98 24.04
C THR A 176 4.32 29.63 22.76
N ASP A 177 4.61 30.92 22.88
CA ASP A 177 5.74 31.66 22.31
C ASP A 177 6.13 31.46 20.82
N ALA A 178 5.66 32.44 20.03
CA ALA A 178 6.51 33.32 19.21
C ALA A 178 7.69 32.71 18.39
N ALA A 179 7.45 32.55 17.07
CA ALA A 179 8.52 32.57 16.07
C ALA A 179 8.13 33.47 14.86
N PRO A 180 9.04 34.33 14.35
CA PRO A 180 8.65 35.41 13.44
C PRO A 180 8.47 34.99 11.97
N ARG A 181 7.45 35.58 11.32
CA ARG A 181 7.16 35.44 9.89
C ARG A 181 8.27 36.04 9.02
N ARG A 182 9.04 35.21 8.30
CA ARG A 182 9.88 35.67 7.19
C ARG A 182 9.01 36.02 5.97
N ARG A 183 8.86 37.32 5.71
CA ARG A 183 8.45 37.81 4.37
C ARG A 183 9.63 37.63 3.41
N VAL A 184 9.40 37.02 2.25
CA VAL A 184 10.33 37.09 1.10
C VAL A 184 9.64 37.87 0.01
N THR A 185 10.02 39.14 -0.11
CA THR A 185 9.64 40.02 -1.22
C THR A 185 10.80 40.02 -2.20
N GLY A 186 10.55 39.84 -3.50
CA GLY A 186 11.65 39.75 -4.47
C GLY A 186 11.17 39.68 -5.91
N TYR A 187 10.74 40.81 -6.46
CA TYR A 187 10.72 41.01 -7.91
C TYR A 187 12.17 41.20 -8.39
N THR A 188 12.61 40.45 -9.39
CA THR A 188 13.86 40.73 -10.10
C THR A 188 13.55 41.09 -11.55
N GLN A 189 13.96 42.30 -11.92
CA GLN A 189 13.61 42.96 -13.16
C GLN A 189 14.70 42.76 -14.22
N ARG A 190 14.28 42.22 -15.38
CA ARG A 190 14.82 42.39 -16.75
C ARG A 190 16.19 43.10 -16.91
N GLN A 191 17.11 42.44 -17.60
CA GLN A 191 18.02 43.10 -18.54
C GLN A 191 18.34 42.15 -19.72
N GLN A 192 18.25 42.68 -20.95
CA GLN A 192 18.72 42.06 -22.19
C GLN A 192 20.20 42.40 -22.40
N PRO A 193 20.89 41.71 -23.32
CA PRO A 193 21.37 42.44 -24.49
C PRO A 193 21.07 41.75 -25.83
N GLU A 194 21.08 42.55 -26.90
CA GLU A 194 20.90 42.16 -28.30
C GLU A 194 22.24 41.84 -29.00
N THR A 195 22.13 41.32 -30.24
CA THR A 195 23.17 41.08 -31.29
C THR A 195 24.10 39.85 -31.09
N GLU A 196 24.53 39.09 -32.11
CA GLU A 196 24.22 39.16 -33.57
C GLU A 196 24.36 37.80 -34.32
N ALA A 197 23.82 37.76 -35.55
CA ALA A 197 24.16 36.95 -36.75
C ALA A 197 24.70 35.50 -36.66
N GLY A 198 24.03 34.57 -37.37
CA GLY A 198 24.58 33.22 -37.66
C GLY A 198 23.61 32.22 -38.31
N GLN A 199 23.31 32.42 -39.61
CA GLN A 199 22.83 31.49 -40.67
C GLN A 199 22.13 30.14 -40.34
N GLU A 200 20.97 29.93 -40.99
CA GLU A 200 20.56 28.74 -41.81
C GLU A 200 20.53 27.33 -41.15
N GLU A 201 19.59 26.42 -41.43
CA GLU A 201 18.29 26.41 -42.13
C GLU A 201 17.60 25.09 -41.69
N ASP A 202 16.36 25.10 -41.17
CA ASP A 202 15.40 23.98 -41.31
C ASP A 202 14.02 24.35 -40.73
N GLU A 203 13.14 24.88 -41.58
CA GLU A 203 11.74 25.12 -41.23
C GLU A 203 10.86 23.90 -41.55
N SER A 204 10.28 23.26 -40.53
CA SER A 204 8.88 22.81 -40.66
C SER A 204 8.19 22.49 -39.32
N ASN A 205 7.02 23.11 -39.13
CA ASN A 205 5.97 22.75 -38.15
C ASN A 205 6.31 22.82 -36.64
N ALA A 206 6.55 24.03 -36.14
CA ALA A 206 6.33 24.37 -34.72
C ALA A 206 5.54 25.68 -34.57
N ASN A 207 4.20 25.60 -34.62
CA ASN A 207 3.31 26.72 -34.27
C ASN A 207 2.14 26.24 -33.40
N TYR A 208 2.47 25.71 -32.22
CA TYR A 208 1.54 25.15 -31.24
C TYR A 208 1.81 25.63 -29.79
N ASP A 209 2.49 26.76 -29.62
CA ASP A 209 2.96 27.25 -28.31
C ASP A 209 1.91 28.00 -27.47
N GLY A 210 0.64 28.03 -27.89
CA GLY A 210 -0.41 28.81 -27.22
C GLY A 210 -0.96 28.21 -25.92
N ARG A 211 -0.99 26.87 -25.75
CA ARG A 211 -1.66 26.20 -24.60
C ARG A 211 -1.02 24.87 -24.20
N ARG A 212 0.27 24.85 -23.87
CA ARG A 212 0.84 23.73 -23.08
C ARG A 212 0.20 23.72 -21.69
N GLY A 213 -0.72 22.78 -21.44
CA GLY A 213 -1.38 22.65 -20.14
C GLY A 213 -0.39 22.38 -19.01
N ALA A 214 -0.76 22.67 -17.76
CA ALA A 214 0.12 22.52 -16.59
C ALA A 214 0.76 21.11 -16.48
N TRP A 215 0.04 20.07 -16.91
CA TRP A 215 0.53 18.69 -17.01
C TRP A 215 1.67 18.49 -18.02
N GLU A 216 1.71 19.26 -19.10
CA GLU A 216 2.82 19.24 -20.07
C GLU A 216 4.08 19.82 -19.41
N LYS A 217 3.92 20.93 -18.68
CA LYS A 217 5.02 21.58 -17.95
C LYS A 217 5.61 20.64 -16.89
N ILE A 218 4.75 20.02 -16.06
CA ILE A 218 5.18 19.04 -15.03
C ILE A 218 5.88 17.84 -15.66
N ARG A 219 5.43 17.36 -16.84
CA ARG A 219 6.10 16.27 -17.56
C ARG A 219 7.45 16.71 -18.12
N SER A 220 7.57 17.91 -18.69
CA SER A 220 8.85 18.44 -19.20
C SER A 220 9.85 18.75 -18.09
N GLU A 221 9.41 19.23 -16.92
CA GLU A 221 10.29 19.46 -15.75
C GLU A 221 10.72 18.15 -15.05
N ASN A 222 9.97 17.05 -15.23
CA ASN A 222 10.32 15.72 -14.70
C ASN A 222 10.90 14.75 -15.76
N LEU A 223 11.10 15.20 -17.00
CA LEU A 223 11.86 14.45 -18.02
C LEU A 223 13.35 14.66 -17.73
N PRO A 224 14.07 13.64 -17.22
CA PRO A 224 15.43 13.83 -16.73
C PRO A 224 16.41 13.70 -17.90
N ASN A 225 16.85 14.83 -18.45
CA ASN A 225 17.82 14.86 -19.55
C ASN A 225 19.14 14.12 -19.22
N ASP A 226 19.49 13.93 -17.94
CA ASP A 226 20.72 13.23 -17.51
C ASP A 226 20.47 12.08 -16.51
N ARG A 227 19.73 11.06 -16.97
CA ARG A 227 19.44 9.75 -16.35
C ARG A 227 18.30 9.74 -15.30
N PRO A 228 17.28 8.87 -15.46
CA PRO A 228 16.18 8.75 -14.50
C PRO A 228 16.64 8.18 -13.15
N THR A 229 15.97 8.56 -12.07
CA THR A 229 16.28 8.14 -10.69
C THR A 229 16.31 6.62 -10.52
N TRP A 230 15.45 5.89 -11.24
CA TRP A 230 15.43 4.42 -11.28
C TRP A 230 16.64 3.77 -11.99
N ALA A 231 17.38 4.51 -12.83
CA ALA A 231 18.66 4.05 -13.36
C ALA A 231 19.75 4.19 -12.29
N LYS A 232 19.79 5.31 -11.55
CA LYS A 232 20.72 5.51 -10.42
C LYS A 232 20.53 4.43 -9.33
N LEU A 233 19.28 4.09 -9.00
CA LEU A 233 18.96 3.05 -8.01
C LEU A 233 19.49 1.67 -8.43
N ARG A 234 19.32 1.30 -9.72
CA ARG A 234 19.86 0.03 -10.26
C ARG A 234 21.38 0.04 -10.31
N GLU A 235 22.01 1.15 -10.70
CA GLU A 235 23.47 1.28 -10.72
C GLU A 235 24.09 1.13 -9.32
N GLN A 236 23.45 1.68 -8.28
CA GLN A 236 23.87 1.47 -6.88
C GLN A 236 23.72 0.02 -6.42
N ALA A 237 22.61 -0.66 -6.77
CA ALA A 237 22.41 -2.07 -6.43
C ALA A 237 23.48 -2.98 -7.05
N HIS A 238 23.88 -2.73 -8.30
CA HIS A 238 24.97 -3.47 -8.94
C HIS A 238 26.34 -3.19 -8.30
N LYS A 239 26.63 -1.94 -7.92
CA LYS A 239 27.90 -1.57 -7.25
C LYS A 239 28.04 -2.19 -5.85
N GLN A 240 26.95 -2.28 -5.08
CA GLN A 240 26.98 -2.97 -3.78
C GLN A 240 27.26 -4.46 -3.93
N LYS A 241 26.67 -5.13 -4.92
CA LYS A 241 26.87 -6.58 -5.12
C LYS A 241 28.28 -6.93 -5.59
N ALA A 242 28.87 -6.13 -6.48
CA ALA A 242 30.22 -6.36 -6.99
C ALA A 242 31.34 -6.12 -5.94
N GLY A 243 31.08 -5.35 -4.88
CA GLY A 243 32.06 -5.03 -3.85
C GLY A 243 32.21 -6.06 -2.72
N GLN A 244 31.39 -7.12 -2.70
CA GLN A 244 31.32 -8.07 -1.57
C GLN A 244 31.89 -9.46 -1.88
N GLU A 245 32.28 -9.74 -3.13
CA GLU A 245 32.76 -11.07 -3.56
C GLU A 245 34.30 -11.20 -3.65
N SER A 246 35.07 -10.12 -3.38
CA SER A 246 36.53 -10.08 -3.60
C SER A 246 37.42 -10.09 -2.35
N SER A 247 36.88 -10.37 -1.16
CA SER A 247 37.66 -10.40 0.09
C SER A 247 37.11 -11.43 1.08
N GLY A 248 37.65 -12.65 1.06
CA GLY A 248 37.17 -13.74 1.92
C GLY A 248 37.83 -15.11 1.72
N ALA A 249 39.11 -15.16 1.37
CA ALA A 249 39.88 -16.41 1.33
C ALA A 249 41.11 -16.30 2.25
N ALA A 250 41.33 -17.35 3.03
CA ALA A 250 42.42 -17.55 4.00
C ALA A 250 42.48 -16.59 5.22
N GLN A 251 42.02 -17.09 6.38
CA GLN A 251 42.94 -17.41 7.48
C GLN A 251 42.26 -18.26 8.58
N ASP A 252 42.84 -19.42 8.87
CA ASP A 252 42.76 -20.03 10.19
C ASP A 252 43.50 -19.13 11.20
N ASN A 253 42.93 -18.93 12.39
CA ASN A 253 43.67 -19.22 13.62
C ASN A 253 42.80 -19.16 14.89
N ASP A 254 43.33 -19.82 15.91
CA ASP A 254 42.68 -20.27 17.13
C ASP A 254 42.55 -19.20 18.24
N THR A 255 41.65 -19.47 19.19
CA THR A 255 41.57 -18.96 20.59
C THR A 255 41.96 -17.50 20.94
N MET A 256 40.98 -16.66 21.34
CA MET A 256 40.68 -16.40 22.76
C MET A 256 39.64 -15.28 23.00
N THR A 257 38.90 -15.46 24.10
CA THR A 257 38.00 -14.53 24.77
C THR A 257 38.42 -13.05 24.78
N SER A 258 37.56 -12.19 24.25
CA SER A 258 37.44 -10.79 24.70
C SER A 258 35.96 -10.38 24.76
N THR A 259 35.52 -10.00 25.95
CA THR A 259 34.15 -9.59 26.26
C THR A 259 33.87 -8.20 25.70
N GLN A 260 33.37 -8.11 24.47
CA GLN A 260 32.92 -6.84 23.89
C GLN A 260 31.46 -6.96 23.44
N LEU A 261 30.59 -6.18 24.09
CA LEU A 261 29.15 -6.19 23.88
C LEU A 261 28.79 -6.03 22.40
N GLN A 262 28.35 -7.13 21.77
CA GLN A 262 27.78 -7.09 20.42
C GLN A 262 26.36 -6.51 20.49
N SER A 263 26.25 -5.23 20.20
CA SER A 263 24.98 -4.56 19.94
C SER A 263 24.42 -4.98 18.58
N ASP A 264 23.23 -5.58 18.59
CA ASP A 264 22.21 -5.54 17.54
C ASP A 264 22.61 -5.92 16.10
N SER A 265 23.34 -7.03 15.92
CA SER A 265 23.38 -7.71 14.62
C SER A 265 22.06 -8.46 14.38
N ILE A 266 21.06 -7.76 13.84
CA ILE A 266 19.80 -8.36 13.39
C ILE A 266 20.10 -9.47 12.35
N PRO A 267 19.62 -10.72 12.54
CA PRO A 267 19.91 -11.81 11.61
C PRO A 267 19.37 -11.48 10.22
N ARG A 268 20.20 -11.66 9.19
CA ARG A 268 19.89 -11.30 7.81
C ARG A 268 19.19 -12.42 7.06
N THR A 269 19.30 -13.66 7.54
CA THR A 269 18.67 -14.84 6.93
C THR A 269 17.81 -15.61 7.94
N ARG A 270 16.92 -16.45 7.41
CA ARG A 270 16.05 -17.30 8.24
C ARG A 270 16.85 -18.38 8.96
N GLU A 271 17.82 -19.00 8.28
CA GLU A 271 18.73 -19.99 8.85
C GLU A 271 19.56 -19.41 10.01
N GLU A 272 20.02 -18.15 9.93
CA GLU A 272 20.69 -17.48 11.06
C GLU A 272 19.76 -17.35 12.28
N MET A 273 18.50 -16.96 12.07
CA MET A 273 17.53 -16.82 13.18
C MET A 273 17.26 -18.17 13.87
N GLU A 274 17.18 -19.25 13.09
CA GLU A 274 17.02 -20.60 13.63
C GLU A 274 18.30 -21.05 14.41
N GLN A 275 19.51 -20.77 13.91
CA GLN A 275 20.76 -21.06 14.65
C GLN A 275 20.90 -20.27 15.96
N VAL A 276 20.53 -18.99 15.98
CA VAL A 276 20.53 -18.17 17.20
C VAL A 276 19.55 -18.76 18.24
N SER A 277 18.39 -19.24 17.81
CA SER A 277 17.41 -19.88 18.71
C SER A 277 17.93 -21.18 19.33
N GLN A 278 18.76 -21.95 18.61
CA GLN A 278 19.29 -23.24 19.08
C GLN A 278 20.43 -23.10 20.09
N ARG A 279 21.14 -21.95 20.12
CA ARG A 279 22.25 -21.73 21.06
C ARG A 279 21.80 -21.29 22.45
N SER A 280 20.59 -20.73 22.60
CA SER A 280 20.05 -20.32 23.90
C SER A 280 19.54 -21.54 24.68
N ARG A 281 20.41 -22.16 25.48
CA ARG A 281 20.02 -23.20 26.44
C ARG A 281 19.20 -22.56 27.55
N LYS A 282 17.99 -23.08 27.78
CA LYS A 282 17.09 -22.63 28.84
C LYS A 282 16.97 -23.68 29.93
N ASN A 283 16.84 -23.23 31.18
CA ASN A 283 16.58 -24.11 32.31
C ASN A 283 15.13 -24.64 32.27
N LYS A 284 14.77 -25.52 33.21
CA LYS A 284 13.40 -26.07 33.36
C LYS A 284 12.30 -25.04 33.72
N TYR A 285 12.68 -23.79 33.96
CA TYR A 285 11.78 -22.66 34.26
C TYR A 285 11.73 -21.63 33.11
N GLY A 286 12.54 -21.81 32.05
CA GLY A 286 12.56 -20.95 30.86
C GLY A 286 13.62 -19.85 30.87
N ASP A 287 14.40 -19.69 31.94
CA ASP A 287 15.46 -18.69 32.02
C ASP A 287 16.68 -19.13 31.17
N PRO A 288 17.41 -18.20 30.54
CA PRO A 288 18.68 -18.52 29.88
C PRO A 288 19.69 -19.03 30.91
N VAL A 289 20.47 -20.03 30.52
CA VAL A 289 21.63 -20.52 31.27
C VAL A 289 22.87 -20.04 30.53
N ASP A 290 23.60 -19.12 31.15
CA ASP A 290 24.92 -18.65 30.72
C ASP A 290 26.00 -19.74 30.93
#